data_AF-A0A378IME3-F1
#
_entry.id   AF-A0A378IME3-F1
#
_cell.length_a   1.000
_cell.length_b   1.000
_cell.length_c   1.000
_cell.angle_alpha   90.00
_cell.angle_beta   90.00
_cell.angle_gamma   90.00
#
_symmetry.space_group_name_H-M   'P 1'
#
loop_
_entity.id
_entity.type
_entity.pdbx_description
1 polymer ?
#
loop_
_entity_poly.entity_id
_entity_poly.type
_entity_poly.pdbx_seq_one_letter_code
_entity_poly.pdbx_strand_id
1 'polypeptide(L)'
;MPFSTKLIADYVEMINGELDHIPVRQPAQFKFIVEELQDMISWSFSRTLKNCFFKAPPKPDLPYATKEQLNYISYCLNNPQDFVKSAADYAEYKKILTQRITAKINEFQSMDTKAKWEYIQFQKENHSAPLQNIPIPGGYV
;
A
#
# COMPACT_ATOMS: atom_id res chain seq x y z
N MET A 1 19.95 1.60 -21.57
CA MET A 1 20.49 0.59 -20.64
C MET A 1 19.33 -0.28 -20.17
N PRO A 2 19.50 -1.59 -20.00
CA PRO A 2 18.45 -2.41 -19.40
C PRO A 2 18.17 -1.94 -17.97
N PHE A 3 16.91 -1.96 -17.58
CA PHE A 3 16.49 -1.66 -16.21
C PHE A 3 17.16 -2.67 -15.26
N SER A 4 17.97 -2.18 -14.32
CA SER A 4 18.83 -3.04 -13.51
C SER A 4 18.02 -3.91 -12.55
N THR A 5 18.35 -5.20 -12.46
CA THR A 5 17.71 -6.15 -11.51
C THR A 5 17.78 -5.68 -10.06
N LYS A 6 18.85 -4.98 -9.69
CA LYS A 6 18.99 -4.36 -8.36
C LYS A 6 17.92 -3.28 -8.13
N LEU A 7 17.72 -2.42 -9.13
CA LEU A 7 16.72 -1.36 -9.11
C LEU A 7 15.29 -1.94 -9.00
N ILE A 8 15.02 -3.07 -9.65
CA ILE A 8 13.74 -3.80 -9.51
C ILE A 8 13.53 -4.23 -8.06
N ALA A 9 14.55 -4.86 -7.45
CA ALA A 9 14.46 -5.33 -6.06
C ALA A 9 14.19 -4.17 -5.09
N ASP A 10 14.91 -3.06 -5.25
CA ASP A 10 14.74 -1.87 -4.40
C ASP A 10 13.30 -1.31 -4.49
N TYR A 11 12.72 -1.21 -5.69
CA TYR A 11 11.34 -0.74 -5.86
C TYR A 11 10.29 -1.72 -5.35
N VAL A 12 10.56 -3.02 -5.49
CA VAL A 12 9.70 -4.09 -4.94
C VAL A 12 9.69 -4.03 -3.42
N GLU A 13 10.86 -3.90 -2.79
CA GLU A 13 10.99 -3.85 -1.34
C GLU A 13 10.26 -2.61 -0.78
N MET A 14 10.47 -1.45 -1.39
CA MET A 14 9.79 -0.21 -1.02
C MET A 14 8.27 -0.37 -1.07
N ILE A 15 7.68 -0.79 -2.20
CA ILE A 15 6.22 -0.86 -2.31
C ILE A 15 5.63 -1.99 -1.47
N ASN A 16 6.32 -3.13 -1.31
CA ASN A 16 5.87 -4.20 -0.43
C ASN A 16 5.86 -3.75 1.02
N GLY A 17 6.88 -3.00 1.46
CA GLY A 17 6.89 -2.38 2.78
C GLY A 17 5.62 -1.56 3.01
N GLU A 18 5.27 -0.68 2.07
CA GLU A 18 4.06 0.13 2.21
C GLU A 18 2.75 -0.68 2.14
N LEU A 19 2.69 -1.70 1.28
CA LEU A 19 1.52 -2.56 1.12
C LEU A 19 1.29 -3.48 2.33
N ASP A 20 2.35 -3.96 2.96
CA ASP A 20 2.29 -4.86 4.10
C ASP A 20 1.89 -4.13 5.38
N HIS A 21 2.14 -2.82 5.47
CA HIS A 21 1.80 -1.98 6.63
C HIS A 21 0.42 -1.31 6.53
N ILE A 22 -0.45 -1.70 5.59
CA ILE A 22 -1.81 -1.16 5.52
C ILE A 22 -2.55 -1.51 6.82
N PRO A 23 -2.89 -0.53 7.67
CA PRO A 23 -3.53 -0.83 8.94
C PRO A 23 -4.99 -1.24 8.69
N VAL A 24 -5.38 -2.38 9.24
CA VAL A 24 -6.76 -2.89 9.17
C VAL A 24 -7.26 -3.15 10.57
N ARG A 25 -8.45 -2.61 10.90
CA ARG A 25 -9.06 -2.76 12.23
C ARG A 25 -10.15 -3.82 12.26
N GLN A 26 -10.80 -4.06 11.13
CA GLN A 26 -11.96 -4.94 11.03
C GLN A 26 -11.93 -5.76 9.73
N PRO A 27 -12.38 -7.03 9.74
CA PRO A 27 -12.41 -7.86 8.53
C PRO A 27 -13.25 -7.27 7.38
N ALA A 28 -14.28 -6.48 7.70
CA ALA A 28 -15.09 -5.82 6.69
C ALA A 28 -14.31 -4.77 5.86
N GLN A 29 -13.23 -4.21 6.42
CA GLN A 29 -12.43 -3.17 5.76
C GLN A 29 -11.59 -3.74 4.60
N PHE A 30 -11.24 -5.02 4.61
CA PHE A 30 -10.46 -5.66 3.53
C PHE A 30 -11.13 -5.48 2.16
N LYS A 31 -12.46 -5.59 2.10
CA LYS A 31 -13.20 -5.41 0.84
C LYS A 31 -13.00 -4.00 0.28
N PHE A 32 -13.14 -2.97 1.12
CA PHE A 32 -13.01 -1.57 0.70
C PHE A 32 -11.57 -1.21 0.36
N ILE A 33 -10.59 -1.74 1.09
CA ILE A 33 -9.17 -1.56 0.78
C ILE A 33 -8.83 -2.18 -0.57
N VAL A 34 -9.33 -3.38 -0.85
CA VAL A 34 -9.17 -4.02 -2.17
C VAL A 34 -9.79 -3.17 -3.27
N GLU A 35 -11.00 -2.64 -3.08
CA GLU A 35 -11.64 -1.74 -4.04
C GLU A 35 -10.81 -0.47 -4.30
N GLU A 36 -10.28 0.18 -3.25
CA GLU A 36 -9.40 1.35 -3.40
C GLU A 36 -8.10 1.02 -4.17
N LEU A 37 -7.45 -0.10 -3.85
CA LEU A 37 -6.24 -0.54 -4.56
C LEU A 37 -6.53 -0.86 -6.03
N GLN A 38 -7.69 -1.46 -6.32
CA GLN A 38 -8.15 -1.72 -7.70
C GLN A 38 -8.46 -0.43 -8.46
N ASP A 39 -9.12 0.53 -7.82
CA ASP A 39 -9.42 1.84 -8.39
C ASP A 39 -8.13 2.60 -8.75
N MET A 40 -7.11 2.55 -7.90
CA MET A 40 -5.79 3.17 -8.15
C MET A 40 -5.12 2.61 -9.40
N ILE A 41 -5.02 1.28 -9.53
CA ILE A 41 -4.40 0.66 -10.70
C ILE A 41 -5.23 0.92 -11.96
N SER A 42 -6.56 0.86 -11.86
CA SER A 42 -7.44 1.11 -13.01
C SER A 42 -7.25 2.54 -13.53
N TRP A 43 -7.23 3.55 -12.66
CA TRP A 43 -7.06 4.95 -13.05
C TRP A 43 -5.66 5.22 -13.62
N SER A 44 -4.60 4.62 -13.08
CA SER A 44 -3.25 4.81 -13.61
C SER A 44 -3.07 4.30 -15.05
N PHE A 45 -3.87 3.32 -15.50
CA PHE A 45 -3.87 2.83 -16.89
C PHE A 45 -4.96 3.46 -17.77
N SER A 46 -6.08 3.93 -17.20
CA SER A 46 -7.21 4.50 -17.93
C SER A 46 -7.22 6.03 -17.91
N ARG A 47 -6.29 6.65 -18.65
CA ARG A 47 -6.40 8.08 -19.00
C ARG A 47 -7.53 8.38 -20.00
N THR A 48 -8.25 7.36 -20.49
CA THR A 48 -9.06 7.47 -21.73
C THR A 48 -10.52 7.01 -21.63
N LEU A 49 -11.11 6.71 -20.47
CA LEU A 49 -12.56 6.39 -20.40
C LEU A 49 -13.23 6.99 -19.17
N LYS A 50 -13.19 8.32 -19.03
CA LYS A 50 -14.16 9.04 -18.19
C LYS A 50 -15.42 9.34 -19.00
N ASN A 51 -16.29 8.35 -19.11
CA ASN A 51 -17.72 8.55 -19.32
C ASN A 51 -18.45 7.32 -18.77
N CYS A 52 -18.54 7.19 -17.44
CA CYS A 52 -19.51 6.29 -16.82
C CYS A 52 -19.97 6.83 -15.47
N PHE A 53 -21.23 7.26 -15.48
CA PHE A 53 -22.06 7.71 -14.37
C PHE A 53 -22.36 6.56 -13.39
N PHE A 54 -21.39 6.14 -12.58
CA PHE A 54 -21.68 5.31 -11.40
C PHE A 54 -21.29 6.12 -10.16
N LYS A 55 -22.29 6.73 -9.51
CA LYS A 55 -22.17 7.10 -8.10
C LYS A 55 -21.96 5.80 -7.34
N ALA A 56 -20.70 5.47 -7.05
CA ALA A 56 -20.39 4.40 -6.13
C ALA A 56 -21.17 4.65 -4.84
N PRO A 57 -21.77 3.61 -4.22
CA PRO A 57 -22.40 3.77 -2.91
C PRO A 57 -21.36 4.35 -1.94
N PRO A 58 -21.78 5.20 -0.97
CA PRO A 58 -20.85 5.79 -0.03
C PRO A 58 -20.05 4.68 0.65
N LYS A 59 -18.75 4.60 0.34
CA LYS A 59 -17.83 3.67 0.97
C LYS A 59 -17.84 4.00 2.47
N PRO A 60 -17.95 3.01 3.37
CA PRO A 60 -17.82 3.26 4.79
C PRO A 60 -16.46 3.89 5.07
N ASP A 61 -16.43 4.77 6.06
CA ASP A 61 -15.26 5.58 6.33
C ASP A 61 -14.08 4.70 6.77
N LEU A 62 -13.10 4.53 5.89
CA LEU A 62 -11.86 3.84 6.25
C LEU A 62 -11.15 4.63 7.36
N PRO A 63 -10.51 3.95 8.33
CA PRO A 63 -9.72 4.64 9.34
C PRO A 63 -8.68 5.58 8.70
N TYR A 64 -8.43 6.72 9.35
CA TYR A 64 -7.51 7.75 8.84
C TYR A 64 -6.15 7.18 8.44
N ALA A 65 -5.54 6.35 9.31
CA ALA A 65 -4.25 5.71 9.04
C ALA A 65 -4.29 4.80 7.80
N THR A 66 -5.40 4.11 7.55
CA THR A 66 -5.58 3.27 6.35
C THR A 66 -5.63 4.15 5.09
N LYS A 67 -6.34 5.28 5.17
CA LYS A 67 -6.43 6.23 4.06
C LYS A 67 -5.10 6.90 3.76
N GLU A 68 -4.35 7.32 4.76
CA GLU A 68 -3.02 7.89 4.58
C GLU A 68 -2.08 6.92 3.88
N GLN A 69 -2.07 5.65 4.30
CA GLN A 69 -1.24 4.62 3.68
C GLN A 69 -1.62 4.40 2.21
N LEU A 70 -2.92 4.31 1.94
CA LEU A 70 -3.46 4.18 0.58
C LEU A 70 -3.14 5.42 -0.29
N ASN A 71 -3.21 6.62 0.28
CA ASN A 71 -2.83 7.86 -0.40
C ASN A 71 -1.33 7.87 -0.74
N TYR A 72 -0.47 7.38 0.16
CA TYR A 72 0.96 7.29 -0.10
C TYR A 72 1.28 6.27 -1.20
N ILE A 73 0.65 5.10 -1.18
CA ILE A 73 0.76 4.11 -2.27
C ILE A 73 0.34 4.72 -3.62
N SER A 74 -0.79 5.45 -3.63
CA SER A 74 -1.25 6.18 -4.82
C SER A 74 -0.26 7.26 -5.27
N TYR A 75 0.36 7.97 -4.32
CA TYR A 75 1.39 8.96 -4.59
C TYR A 75 2.60 8.32 -5.29
N CYS A 76 3.11 7.20 -4.77
CA CYS A 76 4.21 6.45 -5.36
C CYS A 76 3.90 6.05 -6.82
N LEU A 77 2.69 5.57 -7.08
CA LEU A 77 2.28 5.15 -8.43
C LEU A 77 2.14 6.31 -9.41
N ASN A 78 1.59 7.45 -8.95
CA ASN A 78 1.25 8.58 -9.81
C ASN A 78 2.40 9.57 -10.02
N ASN A 79 3.40 9.59 -9.12
CA ASN A 79 4.55 10.50 -9.16
C ASN A 79 5.89 9.76 -9.31
N PRO A 80 6.10 8.98 -10.39
CA PRO A 80 7.34 8.22 -10.58
C PRO A 80 8.60 9.09 -10.62
N GLN A 81 8.46 10.38 -10.95
CA GLN A 81 9.57 11.33 -11.00
C GLN A 81 10.26 11.55 -9.65
N ASP A 82 9.57 11.30 -8.54
CA ASP A 82 10.14 11.49 -7.20
C ASP A 82 10.98 10.27 -6.76
N PHE A 83 10.81 9.13 -7.44
CA PHE A 83 11.44 7.85 -7.08
C PHE A 83 12.43 7.38 -8.15
N VAL A 84 12.26 7.83 -9.39
CA VAL A 84 13.05 7.39 -10.54
C VAL A 84 13.69 8.61 -11.20
N LYS A 85 15.02 8.58 -11.36
CA LYS A 85 15.77 9.70 -11.95
C LYS A 85 15.54 9.85 -13.46
N SER A 86 15.29 8.73 -14.15
CA SER A 86 15.19 8.66 -15.60
C SER A 86 13.74 8.46 -16.02
N ALA A 87 13.22 9.36 -16.85
CA ALA A 87 11.87 9.24 -17.40
C ALA A 87 11.66 8.00 -18.27
N ALA A 88 12.73 7.46 -18.87
CA ALA A 88 12.69 6.23 -19.65
C ALA A 88 12.29 5.01 -18.80
N ASP A 89 12.55 5.08 -17.49
CA ASP A 89 12.34 3.99 -16.54
C ASP A 89 10.98 4.08 -15.82
N TYR A 90 10.20 5.15 -16.04
CA TYR A 90 8.90 5.37 -15.39
C TYR A 90 7.88 4.27 -15.70
N ALA A 91 7.87 3.79 -16.94
CA ALA A 91 6.93 2.75 -17.36
C ALA A 91 7.20 1.44 -16.63
N GLU A 92 8.48 1.03 -16.53
CA GLU A 92 8.86 -0.20 -15.84
C GLU A 92 8.66 -0.08 -14.33
N TYR A 93 8.97 1.06 -13.74
CA TYR A 93 8.65 1.35 -12.33
C TYR A 93 7.15 1.21 -12.05
N LYS A 94 6.29 1.87 -12.82
CA LYS A 94 4.82 1.77 -12.64
C LYS A 94 4.32 0.34 -12.81
N LYS A 95 4.89 -0.41 -13.76
CA LYS A 95 4.56 -1.81 -13.97
C LYS A 95 4.90 -2.67 -12.75
N ILE A 96 6.08 -2.48 -12.15
CA ILE A 96 6.49 -3.17 -10.92
C ILE A 96 5.52 -2.86 -9.78
N LEU A 97 5.21 -1.58 -9.54
CA LEU A 97 4.27 -1.18 -8.48
C LEU A 97 2.88 -1.80 -8.71
N THR A 98 2.38 -1.75 -9.94
CA THR A 98 1.08 -2.33 -10.30
C THR A 98 1.05 -3.84 -10.05
N GLN A 99 2.11 -4.56 -10.40
CA GLN A 99 2.22 -5.99 -10.13
C GLN A 99 2.15 -6.29 -8.65
N ARG A 100 2.82 -5.49 -7.80
CA ARG A 100 2.80 -5.66 -6.35
C ARG A 100 1.47 -5.30 -5.71
N ILE A 101 0.84 -4.21 -6.14
CA ILE A 101 -0.52 -3.85 -5.72
C ILE A 101 -1.51 -4.97 -6.10
N THR A 102 -1.40 -5.51 -7.32
CA THR A 102 -2.23 -6.64 -7.78
C THR A 102 -2.00 -7.90 -6.94
N ALA A 103 -0.74 -8.21 -6.61
CA ALA A 103 -0.43 -9.34 -5.72
C ALA A 103 -1.06 -9.16 -4.34
N LYS A 104 -1.01 -7.95 -3.77
CA LYS A 104 -1.62 -7.65 -2.47
C LYS A 104 -3.15 -7.75 -2.49
N ILE A 105 -3.78 -7.28 -3.56
CA ILE A 105 -5.22 -7.46 -3.79
C ILE A 105 -5.57 -8.96 -3.75
N ASN A 106 -4.84 -9.79 -4.50
CA ASN A 106 -5.08 -11.22 -4.54
C ASN A 106 -4.86 -11.88 -3.16
N GLU A 107 -3.84 -11.45 -2.42
CA GLU A 107 -3.60 -11.90 -1.05
C GLU A 107 -4.83 -11.62 -0.17
N PHE A 108 -5.29 -10.37 -0.09
CA PHE A 108 -6.46 -9.99 0.71
C PHE A 108 -7.77 -10.66 0.27
N GLN A 109 -7.94 -10.93 -1.02
CA GLN A 109 -9.10 -11.64 -1.55
C GLN A 109 -9.09 -13.13 -1.24
N SER A 110 -7.89 -13.75 -1.19
CA SER A 110 -7.72 -15.18 -0.90
C SER A 110 -7.68 -15.50 0.59
N MET A 111 -7.45 -14.51 1.46
CA MET A 111 -7.50 -14.68 2.90
C MET A 111 -8.89 -15.14 3.38
N ASP A 112 -8.90 -16.24 4.14
CA ASP A 112 -10.06 -16.66 4.90
C ASP A 112 -10.26 -15.77 6.15
N THR A 113 -11.33 -16.03 6.90
CA THR A 113 -11.65 -15.25 8.11
C THR A 113 -10.53 -15.31 9.15
N LYS A 114 -9.86 -16.44 9.30
CA LYS A 114 -8.78 -16.63 10.28
C LYS A 114 -7.57 -15.79 9.89
N ALA A 115 -7.12 -15.89 8.63
CA ALA A 115 -6.01 -15.11 8.10
C ALA A 115 -6.25 -13.60 8.18
N LYS A 116 -7.49 -13.14 7.94
CA LYS A 116 -7.87 -11.73 8.12
C LYS A 116 -7.69 -11.27 9.57
N TRP A 117 -8.08 -12.08 10.54
CA TRP A 117 -7.89 -11.76 11.95
C TRP A 117 -6.42 -11.79 12.36
N GLU A 118 -5.64 -12.75 11.88
CA GLU A 118 -4.20 -12.82 12.11
C GLU A 118 -3.48 -11.58 11.56
N TYR A 119 -3.83 -11.15 10.34
CA TYR A 119 -3.31 -9.92 9.78
C TYR A 119 -3.67 -8.70 10.64
N ILE A 120 -4.92 -8.57 11.09
CA ILE A 120 -5.34 -7.49 11.99
C ILE A 120 -4.53 -7.49 13.30
N GLN A 121 -4.27 -8.67 13.88
CA GLN A 121 -3.47 -8.77 15.10
C GLN A 121 -2.00 -8.39 14.86
N PHE A 122 -1.40 -8.88 13.77
CA PHE A 122 -0.05 -8.50 13.36
C PHE A 122 0.07 -6.98 13.17
N GLN A 123 -0.90 -6.34 12.52
CA GLN A 123 -0.94 -4.88 12.36
C GLN A 123 -1.09 -4.15 13.70
N LYS A 124 -1.82 -4.72 14.66
CA LYS A 124 -1.89 -4.16 16.02
C LYS A 124 -0.56 -4.29 16.73
N GLU A 125 0.14 -5.40 16.66
CA GLU A 125 1.45 -5.56 17.31
C GLU A 125 2.49 -4.59 16.75
N ASN A 126 2.53 -4.44 15.42
CA ASN A 126 3.47 -3.51 14.76
C ASN A 126 3.15 -2.03 15.03
N HIS A 127 1.88 -1.66 15.18
CA HIS A 127 1.47 -0.27 15.44
C HIS A 127 1.21 0.05 16.92
N SER A 128 1.11 -0.96 17.78
CA SER A 128 0.90 -0.81 19.23
C SER A 128 2.15 -1.08 20.04
N ALA A 129 3.29 -1.40 19.41
CA ALA A 129 4.58 -1.40 20.09
C ALA A 129 4.77 -0.02 20.75
N PRO A 130 4.70 0.06 22.10
CA PRO A 130 5.13 1.26 22.78
C PRO A 130 6.62 1.39 22.54
N LEU A 131 7.13 2.62 22.52
CA LEU A 131 8.55 2.91 22.70
C LEU A 131 9.03 2.23 24.00
N GLN A 132 9.42 0.97 23.95
CA GLN A 132 10.01 0.28 25.07
C GLN A 132 11.53 0.45 25.00
N ASN A 133 11.98 1.27 25.95
CA ASN A 133 13.29 1.27 26.58
C ASN A 133 14.44 1.85 25.76
N ILE A 134 14.47 3.18 25.68
CA ILE A 134 15.76 3.87 25.75
C ILE A 134 16.24 3.72 27.21
N PRO A 135 17.38 3.05 27.47
CA PRO A 135 17.98 3.12 28.80
C PRO A 135 18.46 4.56 29.00
N ILE A 136 17.90 5.25 30.00
CA ILE A 136 18.43 6.55 30.42
C ILE A 136 19.79 6.28 31.09
N PRO A 137 20.93 6.73 30.54
CA PRO A 137 22.20 6.60 31.23
C PRO A 137 22.32 7.75 32.23
N GLY A 138 22.47 7.41 33.52
CA GLY A 138 22.98 8.33 34.52
C GLY A 138 21.93 9.03 35.38
N GLY A 139 21.63 8.41 36.51
CA GLY A 139 21.10 9.09 37.69
C GLY A 139 22.05 8.86 38.87
N TYR A 140 23.16 9.59 38.88
CA TYR A 140 23.91 9.88 40.11
C TYR A 140 23.61 11.33 40.47
N VAL A 141 22.85 11.56 41.54
CA VAL A 141 23.22 12.41 42.70
C VAL A 141 22.43 11.90 43.91
#